data_AF-A0AAD9XZU0-F1
#
_entry.id   AF-A0AAD9XZU0-F1
#
_cell.length_a   1.000
_cell.length_b   1.000
_cell.length_c   1.000
_cell.angle_alpha   90.00
_cell.angle_beta   90.00
_cell.angle_gamma   90.00
#
_symmetry.space_group_name_H-M   'P 1'
#
loop_
_entity.id
_entity.type
_entity.pdbx_description
1 polymer ?
#
loop_
_entity_poly.entity_id
_entity_poly.type
_entity_poly.pdbx_seq_one_letter_code
_entity_poly.pdbx_strand_id
1 'polypeptide(L)'
;MASQQMQEEAAAAPPPSAASVAVPAVTTTAVVAQPPKPKPAKAPEADKLPDVITTPVGDMWPRPYFFEGGFRRVAPYHFTYRTNAKQRWRGRKLIDIYEDEFRDRTVEYYRWAMETGRIVVNGKAVGPDHLVKNGDVVNHTIHRHEPPVTAEPIRVIHEDDDMIVVNKPSGVPVHPAGRYMYNSLIEIMKSERGEHFVPYPCHRLDRLTSGLMFIGKTQPAAVRLSNQIIARTVRKEYLARVIGKFPDGDVVCDQPILQISPRLGLNRVRANGKSARTVFKRLAYYPPENPGATTTTEDRPKTPGELEAERHRPWLNKEGYSIVRCLPLTGRTHQIRVHLQHLGHPIQNDPLYANQRVWGINLGQNDSEAVENTDEDIMSRLERMGKQDVADAVAYHDEMVDLYQKRRAEKLSGKLCEICDTPLYTDPGQHELSLWLHSLRYEDAGGAWSYVSPMPDWALPPEGTSGPTEVGGVEELVEVVKDELEIC
;
A
#
# COMPACT_ATOMS: atom_id res chain seq x y z
N MET A 1 22.13 -51.71 38.50
CA MET A 1 23.11 -52.66 37.91
C MET A 1 24.16 -51.79 37.23
N ALA A 2 25.20 -51.42 37.97
CA ALA A 2 26.53 -52.04 37.94
C ALA A 2 27.11 -51.99 36.51
N SER A 3 28.10 -51.17 36.14
CA SER A 3 29.46 -50.86 36.66
C SER A 3 30.46 -51.24 35.56
N GLN A 4 31.62 -50.56 35.55
CA GLN A 4 32.89 -50.81 34.83
C GLN A 4 33.02 -50.15 33.44
N GLN A 5 33.91 -49.16 33.22
CA GLN A 5 35.41 -49.17 33.23
C GLN A 5 35.98 -50.23 32.27
N MET A 6 37.07 -50.07 31.53
CA MET A 6 38.04 -49.05 31.14
C MET A 6 38.86 -49.76 30.03
N GLN A 7 39.58 -49.02 29.19
CA GLN A 7 41.02 -49.20 28.87
C GLN A 7 41.39 -48.88 27.42
N GLU A 8 42.50 -48.17 27.36
CA GLU A 8 43.32 -47.72 26.24
C GLU A 8 43.95 -48.88 25.47
N GLU A 9 44.32 -48.64 24.22
CA GLU A 9 45.60 -49.14 23.72
C GLU A 9 46.14 -48.24 22.61
N ALA A 10 47.46 -48.02 22.65
CA ALA A 10 48.21 -47.05 21.90
C ALA A 10 49.14 -47.70 20.86
N ALA A 11 49.52 -46.87 19.88
CA ALA A 11 50.79 -46.85 19.15
C ALA A 11 51.12 -47.98 18.13
N ALA A 12 51.45 -47.56 16.90
CA ALA A 12 52.80 -47.66 16.32
C ALA A 12 52.84 -47.24 14.82
N ALA A 13 53.69 -46.26 14.50
CA ALA A 13 54.39 -46.12 13.21
C ALA A 13 55.77 -46.81 13.35
N PRO A 14 56.69 -46.94 12.35
CA PRO A 14 56.84 -46.34 11.00
C PRO A 14 57.26 -47.46 9.97
N PRO A 15 58.09 -47.32 8.90
CA PRO A 15 58.85 -46.20 8.28
C PRO A 15 58.76 -46.09 6.71
N PRO A 16 59.49 -45.12 6.09
CA PRO A 16 59.28 -44.64 4.72
C PRO A 16 60.39 -45.04 3.73
N SER A 17 60.20 -44.80 2.43
CA SER A 17 61.22 -44.70 1.34
C SER A 17 60.51 -44.88 -0.02
N ALA A 18 60.86 -44.27 -1.15
CA ALA A 18 61.75 -43.19 -1.57
C ALA A 18 61.34 -42.83 -3.01
N ALA A 19 61.70 -41.62 -3.45
CA ALA A 19 61.44 -41.07 -4.77
C ALA A 19 62.24 -41.78 -5.89
N SER A 20 61.72 -41.72 -7.13
CA SER A 20 62.59 -41.72 -8.31
C SER A 20 62.06 -40.78 -9.39
N VAL A 21 63.04 -40.12 -10.03
CA VAL A 21 62.95 -39.04 -11.01
C VAL A 21 63.18 -39.63 -12.39
N ALA A 22 62.46 -39.17 -13.42
CA ALA A 22 62.96 -39.22 -14.80
C ALA A 22 62.30 -38.16 -15.69
N VAL A 23 63.15 -37.45 -16.44
CA VAL A 23 62.96 -36.40 -17.46
C VAL A 23 64.01 -36.73 -18.55
N PRO A 24 64.02 -36.23 -19.81
CA PRO A 24 63.00 -35.67 -20.72
C PRO A 24 62.98 -36.39 -22.11
N ALA A 25 62.09 -35.97 -23.02
CA ALA A 25 62.40 -35.92 -24.45
C ALA A 25 61.71 -34.72 -25.10
N VAL A 26 62.51 -33.91 -25.80
CA VAL A 26 62.12 -32.67 -26.50
C VAL A 26 61.79 -33.02 -27.95
N THR A 27 60.63 -32.59 -28.43
CA THR A 27 60.29 -32.60 -29.86
C THR A 27 59.80 -31.20 -30.25
N THR A 28 60.54 -30.57 -31.15
CA THR A 28 60.27 -29.26 -31.74
C THR A 28 59.14 -29.34 -32.77
N THR A 29 58.06 -28.57 -32.58
CA THR A 29 57.16 -28.15 -33.66
C THR A 29 56.76 -26.68 -33.46
N ALA A 30 56.85 -25.93 -34.55
CA ALA A 30 56.57 -24.51 -34.61
C ALA A 30 55.07 -24.22 -34.41
N VAL A 31 54.75 -23.31 -33.48
CA VAL A 31 53.39 -22.88 -33.19
C VAL A 31 53.22 -21.41 -33.56
N VAL A 32 52.22 -21.18 -34.40
CA VAL A 32 51.64 -19.89 -34.81
C VAL A 32 51.36 -19.01 -33.59
N ALA A 33 51.73 -17.74 -33.64
CA ALA A 33 51.59 -16.79 -32.54
C ALA A 33 50.12 -16.64 -32.08
N GLN A 34 49.85 -16.97 -30.81
CA GLN A 34 48.61 -16.64 -30.13
C GLN A 34 48.68 -15.23 -29.52
N PRO A 35 47.55 -14.49 -29.44
CA PRO A 35 47.49 -13.18 -28.80
C PRO A 35 47.85 -13.26 -27.29
N PRO A 36 48.31 -12.15 -26.68
CA PRO A 36 48.90 -12.16 -25.35
C PRO A 36 47.87 -12.60 -24.30
N LYS A 37 48.27 -13.57 -23.46
CA LYS A 37 47.49 -14.02 -22.30
C LYS A 37 47.26 -12.83 -21.36
N PRO A 38 46.01 -12.59 -20.87
CA PRO A 38 45.78 -11.60 -19.85
C PRO A 38 46.57 -11.97 -18.59
N LYS A 39 47.23 -10.96 -17.99
CA LYS A 39 47.94 -11.12 -16.71
C LYS A 39 47.00 -11.77 -15.69
N PRO A 40 47.47 -12.72 -14.86
CA PRO A 40 46.63 -13.28 -13.81
C PRO A 40 46.21 -12.13 -12.88
N ALA A 41 44.90 -11.87 -12.83
CA ALA A 41 44.33 -11.04 -11.78
C ALA A 41 44.73 -11.68 -10.45
N LYS A 42 45.27 -10.87 -9.53
CA LYS A 42 45.49 -11.32 -8.14
C LYS A 42 44.19 -11.94 -7.65
N ALA A 43 44.27 -13.15 -7.11
CA ALA A 43 43.15 -13.77 -6.42
C ALA A 43 42.63 -12.77 -5.37
N PRO A 44 41.30 -12.56 -5.28
CA PRO A 44 40.75 -11.73 -4.22
C PRO A 44 41.18 -12.30 -2.88
N GLU A 45 41.71 -11.43 -2.03
CA GLU A 45 42.11 -11.75 -0.67
C GLU A 45 40.89 -12.35 0.05
N ALA A 46 40.94 -13.67 0.29
CA ALA A 46 39.84 -14.38 0.93
C ALA A 46 39.69 -13.93 2.39
N ASP A 47 38.44 -13.69 2.77
CA ASP A 47 37.92 -13.72 4.15
C ASP A 47 38.23 -12.58 5.12
N LYS A 48 38.19 -11.33 4.65
CA LYS A 48 37.75 -10.23 5.53
C LYS A 48 36.70 -9.36 4.84
N LEU A 49 35.47 -9.48 5.32
CA LEU A 49 34.38 -8.57 4.95
C LEU A 49 34.77 -7.13 5.33
N PRO A 50 34.33 -6.12 4.56
CA PRO A 50 34.76 -4.74 4.75
C PRO A 50 34.28 -4.17 6.10
N ASP A 51 35.05 -3.22 6.64
CA ASP A 51 34.61 -2.38 7.75
C ASP A 51 33.40 -1.54 7.31
N VAL A 52 32.36 -1.49 8.16
CA VAL A 52 31.05 -0.95 7.81
C VAL A 52 31.02 0.56 8.07
N ILE A 53 31.09 1.37 7.02
CA ILE A 53 31.22 2.83 7.14
C ILE A 53 29.88 3.53 7.46
N THR A 54 28.72 2.90 7.25
CA THR A 54 27.42 3.62 7.19
C THR A 54 26.26 2.99 7.97
N THR A 55 26.49 2.01 8.85
CA THR A 55 25.39 1.32 9.55
C THR A 55 25.62 1.27 11.06
N PRO A 56 24.67 1.76 11.89
CA PRO A 56 23.40 2.40 11.53
C PRO A 56 23.56 3.90 11.19
N VAL A 57 22.75 4.38 10.25
CA VAL A 57 22.52 5.82 10.06
C VAL A 57 21.63 6.33 11.20
N GLY A 58 22.00 7.45 11.82
CA GLY A 58 21.20 8.10 12.86
C GLY A 58 19.86 8.66 12.34
N ASP A 59 19.01 9.15 13.24
CA ASP A 59 17.77 9.84 12.84
C ASP A 59 18.12 11.14 12.12
N MET A 60 17.57 11.34 10.93
CA MET A 60 17.89 12.52 10.10
C MET A 60 17.02 13.69 10.50
N TRP A 61 17.64 14.72 11.09
CA TRP A 61 16.96 15.95 11.49
C TRP A 61 17.72 17.21 11.03
N PRO A 62 17.04 18.24 10.49
CA PRO A 62 15.62 18.28 10.14
C PRO A 62 15.29 17.27 9.03
N ARG A 63 14.00 16.92 8.89
CA ARG A 63 13.55 16.07 7.77
C ARG A 63 13.89 16.77 6.45
N PRO A 64 14.43 16.06 5.43
CA PRO A 64 14.93 16.68 4.21
C PRO A 64 13.79 16.98 3.22
N TYR A 65 12.75 17.67 3.69
CA TYR A 65 11.61 18.04 2.85
C TYR A 65 11.95 19.19 1.91
N PHE A 66 11.37 19.15 0.72
CA PHE A 66 11.28 20.29 -0.18
C PHE A 66 9.96 20.25 -0.95
N PHE A 67 9.52 21.39 -1.45
CA PHE A 67 8.22 21.53 -2.12
C PHE A 67 8.41 21.95 -3.56
N GLU A 68 7.76 21.25 -4.49
CA GLU A 68 7.90 21.50 -5.92
C GLU A 68 6.64 21.01 -6.65
N GLY A 69 6.08 21.85 -7.52
CA GLY A 69 4.95 21.45 -8.38
C GLY A 69 3.68 21.00 -7.65
N GLY A 70 3.43 21.52 -6.44
CA GLY A 70 2.30 21.10 -5.60
C GLY A 70 2.53 19.82 -4.79
N PHE A 71 3.76 19.28 -4.82
CA PHE A 71 4.13 18.09 -4.06
C PHE A 71 5.04 18.42 -2.88
N ARG A 72 4.89 17.65 -1.80
CA ARG A 72 5.89 17.49 -0.74
C ARG A 72 6.81 16.33 -1.12
N ARG A 73 8.10 16.64 -1.24
CA ARG A 73 9.16 15.69 -1.59
C ARG A 73 10.11 15.51 -0.42
N VAL A 74 10.84 14.40 -0.45
CA VAL A 74 11.90 14.06 0.51
C VAL A 74 13.17 13.84 -0.31
N ALA A 75 14.24 14.59 -0.03
CA ALA A 75 15.50 14.37 -0.72
C ALA A 75 16.01 12.95 -0.41
N PRO A 76 16.55 12.21 -1.40
CA PRO A 76 17.05 10.85 -1.17
C PRO A 76 18.02 10.79 0.00
N TYR A 77 17.89 9.76 0.82
CA TYR A 77 18.64 9.65 2.07
C TYR A 77 18.99 8.20 2.39
N HIS A 78 20.02 8.01 3.21
CA HIS A 78 20.33 6.68 3.74
C HIS A 78 19.47 6.41 4.98
N PHE A 79 18.91 5.20 5.05
CA PHE A 79 18.07 4.76 6.14
C PHE A 79 18.45 3.35 6.56
N THR A 80 18.55 3.11 7.86
CA THR A 80 18.85 1.77 8.41
C THR A 80 17.59 1.13 8.97
N TYR A 81 17.15 0.05 8.34
CA TYR A 81 16.21 -0.87 8.96
C TYR A 81 16.91 -1.66 10.04
N ARG A 82 16.36 -1.65 11.25
CA ARG A 82 16.87 -2.40 12.39
C ARG A 82 15.79 -3.34 12.91
N THR A 83 16.13 -4.62 13.05
CA THR A 83 15.21 -5.61 13.61
C THR A 83 15.97 -6.63 14.46
N ASN A 84 15.35 -7.04 15.57
CA ASN A 84 15.83 -8.17 16.35
C ASN A 84 15.50 -9.48 15.61
N ALA A 85 16.34 -10.48 15.81
CA ALA A 85 16.15 -11.82 15.28
C ALA A 85 14.86 -12.44 15.81
N LYS A 86 13.98 -12.84 14.89
CA LYS A 86 12.71 -13.48 15.21
C LYS A 86 12.92 -14.96 15.49
N GLN A 87 12.04 -15.57 16.29
CA GLN A 87 12.16 -16.99 16.63
C GLN A 87 12.25 -17.90 15.40
N ARG A 88 11.43 -17.63 14.37
CA ARG A 88 11.42 -18.37 13.09
C ARG A 88 12.66 -18.19 12.21
N TRP A 89 13.51 -17.22 12.51
CA TRP A 89 14.77 -16.97 11.78
C TRP A 89 15.94 -17.77 12.35
N ARG A 90 15.82 -18.23 13.60
CA ARG A 90 16.92 -18.89 14.32
C ARG A 90 17.35 -20.16 13.59
N GLY A 91 18.66 -20.31 13.37
CA GLY A 91 19.26 -21.44 12.68
C GLY A 91 19.09 -21.43 11.16
N ARG A 92 18.43 -20.42 10.59
CA ARG A 92 18.32 -20.23 9.14
C ARG A 92 19.46 -19.37 8.64
N LYS A 93 19.84 -19.57 7.37
CA LYS A 93 20.76 -18.67 6.68
C LYS A 93 20.10 -17.31 6.48
N LEU A 94 20.90 -16.25 6.59
CA LEU A 94 20.42 -14.89 6.45
C LEU A 94 19.83 -14.67 5.05
N ILE A 95 20.44 -15.21 4.00
CA ILE A 95 19.93 -15.06 2.63
C ILE A 95 18.55 -15.69 2.43
N ASP A 96 18.31 -16.88 2.98
CA ASP A 96 17.00 -17.55 2.88
C ASP A 96 15.89 -16.74 3.57
N ILE A 97 16.22 -16.08 4.67
CA ILE A 97 15.27 -15.19 5.38
C ILE A 97 14.91 -13.99 4.49
N TYR A 98 15.90 -13.39 3.83
CA TYR A 98 15.67 -12.27 2.91
C TYR A 98 14.84 -12.67 1.70
N GLU A 99 15.13 -13.83 1.10
CA GLU A 99 14.36 -14.38 -0.02
C GLU A 99 12.91 -14.68 0.36
N ASP A 100 12.68 -15.27 1.54
CA ASP A 100 11.33 -15.64 1.98
C ASP A 100 10.50 -14.46 2.44
N GLU A 101 11.07 -13.52 3.20
CA GLU A 101 10.32 -12.50 3.93
C GLU A 101 10.50 -11.07 3.41
N PHE A 102 11.61 -10.78 2.71
CA PHE A 102 11.98 -9.44 2.28
C PHE A 102 12.09 -9.36 0.76
N ARG A 103 10.96 -9.50 0.08
CA ARG A 103 10.89 -9.64 -1.39
C ARG A 103 10.85 -8.31 -2.15
N ASP A 104 11.28 -7.20 -1.54
CA ASP A 104 11.34 -5.89 -2.20
C ASP A 104 12.51 -5.78 -3.19
N ARG A 105 13.57 -6.57 -3.02
CA ARG A 105 14.74 -6.62 -3.90
C ARG A 105 15.11 -8.06 -4.27
N THR A 106 15.97 -8.22 -5.26
CA THR A 106 16.38 -9.53 -5.75
C THR A 106 17.35 -10.22 -4.78
N VAL A 107 17.45 -11.54 -4.89
CA VAL A 107 18.38 -12.34 -4.06
C VAL A 107 19.83 -11.91 -4.29
N GLU A 108 20.18 -11.56 -5.53
CA GLU A 108 21.50 -11.07 -5.92
C GLU A 108 21.84 -9.76 -5.22
N TYR A 109 20.87 -8.84 -5.13
CA TYR A 109 21.04 -7.61 -4.36
C TYR A 109 21.35 -7.91 -2.89
N TYR A 110 20.65 -8.86 -2.28
CA TYR A 110 20.86 -9.18 -0.86
C TYR A 110 22.22 -9.81 -0.60
N ARG A 111 22.68 -10.70 -1.48
CA ARG A 111 24.04 -11.25 -1.41
C ARG A 111 25.08 -10.13 -1.45
N TRP A 112 24.98 -9.26 -2.45
CA TRP A 112 25.85 -8.10 -2.57
C TRP A 112 25.77 -7.17 -1.35
N ALA A 113 24.57 -6.92 -0.80
CA ALA A 113 24.38 -6.05 0.35
C ALA A 113 25.02 -6.64 1.63
N MET A 114 24.99 -7.96 1.80
CA MET A 114 25.68 -8.66 2.88
C MET A 114 27.20 -8.58 2.73
N GLU A 115 27.71 -8.90 1.53
CA GLU A 115 29.14 -8.91 1.22
C GLU A 115 29.77 -7.50 1.29
N THR A 116 29.01 -6.46 0.94
CA THR A 116 29.46 -5.06 1.01
C THR A 116 29.22 -4.40 2.37
N GLY A 117 28.70 -5.14 3.37
CA GLY A 117 28.46 -4.62 4.71
C GLY A 117 27.28 -3.64 4.83
N ARG A 118 26.38 -3.58 3.84
CA ARG A 118 25.10 -2.85 3.95
C ARG A 118 24.09 -3.60 4.82
N ILE A 119 24.21 -4.91 4.87
CA ILE A 119 23.50 -5.76 5.84
C ILE A 119 24.53 -6.25 6.86
N VAL A 120 24.28 -5.97 8.13
CA VAL A 120 25.16 -6.34 9.24
C VAL A 120 24.38 -7.00 10.35
N VAL A 121 25.03 -7.93 11.04
CA VAL A 121 24.48 -8.58 12.23
C VAL A 121 25.33 -8.17 13.42
N ASN A 122 24.68 -7.60 14.44
CA ASN A 122 25.34 -7.07 15.64
C ASN A 122 26.47 -6.07 15.30
N GLY A 123 26.25 -5.25 14.27
CA GLY A 123 27.20 -4.23 13.80
C GLY A 123 28.39 -4.77 12.99
N LYS A 124 28.43 -6.08 12.69
CA LYS A 124 29.50 -6.69 11.89
C LYS A 124 28.96 -7.14 10.53
N ALA A 125 29.73 -6.90 9.47
CA ALA A 125 29.43 -7.46 8.16
C ALA A 125 29.41 -8.99 8.24
N VAL A 126 28.45 -9.61 7.57
CA VAL A 126 28.29 -11.07 7.51
C VAL A 126 28.01 -11.52 6.08
N GLY A 127 28.40 -12.73 5.73
CA GLY A 127 28.10 -13.32 4.42
C GLY A 127 26.69 -13.91 4.32
N PRO A 128 26.24 -14.31 3.12
CA PRO A 128 24.90 -14.87 2.86
C PRO A 128 24.53 -16.08 3.71
N ASP A 129 25.49 -16.94 4.00
CA ASP A 129 25.30 -18.19 4.75
C ASP A 129 25.32 -18.02 6.27
N HIS A 130 25.40 -16.79 6.78
CA HIS A 130 25.36 -16.52 8.22
C HIS A 130 24.09 -17.10 8.85
N LEU A 131 24.28 -17.97 9.85
CA LEU A 131 23.17 -18.55 10.60
C LEU A 131 22.71 -17.61 11.71
N VAL A 132 21.47 -17.15 11.60
CA VAL A 132 20.88 -16.21 12.57
C VAL A 132 20.67 -16.89 13.92
N LYS A 133 21.09 -16.23 14.99
CA LYS A 133 21.01 -16.70 16.38
C LYS A 133 20.00 -15.89 17.18
N ASN A 134 19.61 -16.43 18.34
CA ASN A 134 18.79 -15.68 19.27
C ASN A 134 19.57 -14.47 19.81
N GLY A 135 18.92 -13.31 19.85
CA GLY A 135 19.54 -12.05 20.30
C GLY A 135 20.27 -11.28 19.21
N ASP A 136 20.40 -11.84 18.00
CA ASP A 136 21.01 -11.10 16.88
C ASP A 136 20.17 -9.88 16.51
N VAL A 137 20.86 -8.79 16.17
CA VAL A 137 20.27 -7.56 15.63
C VAL A 137 20.72 -7.41 14.20
N VAL A 138 19.77 -7.55 13.27
CA VAL A 138 20.01 -7.35 11.84
C VAL A 138 19.77 -5.89 11.50
N ASN A 139 20.75 -5.26 10.87
CA ASN A 139 20.62 -3.91 10.33
C ASN A 139 20.82 -3.94 8.82
N HIS A 140 19.96 -3.25 8.07
CA HIS A 140 20.05 -3.12 6.63
C HIS A 140 19.94 -1.66 6.23
N THR A 141 21.05 -1.09 5.78
CA THR A 141 21.12 0.29 5.32
C THR A 141 20.84 0.36 3.83
N ILE A 142 19.83 1.15 3.46
CA ILE A 142 19.44 1.39 2.08
C ILE A 142 19.51 2.89 1.76
N HIS A 143 19.76 3.19 0.49
CA HIS A 143 19.52 4.52 -0.05
C HIS A 143 18.06 4.58 -0.53
N ARG A 144 17.26 5.40 0.15
CA ARG A 144 15.81 5.43 0.04
C ARG A 144 15.33 6.58 -0.84
N HIS A 145 14.32 6.29 -1.65
CA HIS A 145 13.62 7.23 -2.51
C HIS A 145 12.13 7.12 -2.17
N GLU A 146 11.57 8.16 -1.56
CA GLU A 146 10.14 8.18 -1.24
C GLU A 146 9.36 8.80 -2.40
N PRO A 147 8.22 8.21 -2.80
CA PRO A 147 7.32 8.86 -3.73
C PRO A 147 6.83 10.19 -3.13
N PRO A 148 6.63 11.22 -3.97
CA PRO A 148 6.06 12.49 -3.51
C PRO A 148 4.62 12.30 -3.04
N VAL A 149 4.19 13.14 -2.11
CA VAL A 149 2.79 13.25 -1.65
C VAL A 149 2.30 14.68 -1.90
N THR A 150 1.00 14.92 -1.73
CA THR A 150 0.45 16.29 -1.84
C THR A 150 1.16 17.25 -0.88
N ALA A 151 1.37 18.49 -1.33
CA ALA A 151 1.86 19.59 -0.50
C ALA A 151 0.76 20.22 0.38
N GLU A 152 -0.50 19.78 0.25
CA GLU A 152 -1.59 20.30 1.07
C GLU A 152 -1.28 20.24 2.58
N PRO A 153 -1.56 21.32 3.33
CA PRO A 153 -1.29 21.35 4.75
C PRO A 153 -2.23 20.41 5.51
N ILE A 154 -1.72 19.79 6.58
CA ILE A 154 -2.53 19.03 7.52
C ILE A 154 -3.32 20.02 8.38
N ARG A 155 -4.61 20.18 8.09
CA ARG A 155 -5.45 21.14 8.82
C ARG A 155 -5.86 20.55 10.17
N VAL A 156 -5.70 21.33 11.23
CA VAL A 156 -6.22 20.99 12.57
C VAL A 156 -7.67 21.46 12.64
N ILE A 157 -8.57 20.54 12.98
CA ILE A 157 -10.00 20.80 13.20
C ILE A 157 -10.27 21.11 14.67
N HIS A 158 -9.58 20.40 15.57
CA HIS A 158 -9.67 20.59 17.01
C HIS A 158 -8.36 20.20 17.67
N GLU A 159 -8.01 20.86 18.76
CA GLU A 159 -6.87 20.49 19.60
C GLU A 159 -7.14 20.86 21.05
N ASP A 160 -6.91 19.90 21.95
CA ASP A 160 -6.96 20.06 23.40
C ASP A 160 -5.69 19.48 24.06
N ASP A 161 -5.73 19.28 25.37
CA ASP A 161 -4.58 18.74 26.14
C ASP A 161 -4.27 17.28 25.79
N ASP A 162 -5.28 16.50 25.44
CA ASP A 162 -5.18 15.05 25.23
C ASP A 162 -5.02 14.68 23.75
N MET A 163 -5.63 15.43 22.83
CA MET A 163 -5.76 15.02 21.44
C MET A 163 -5.80 16.17 20.43
N ILE A 164 -5.53 15.81 19.17
CA ILE A 164 -5.61 16.64 17.98
C ILE A 164 -6.49 15.91 16.97
N VAL A 165 -7.51 16.60 16.46
CA VAL A 165 -8.32 16.16 15.33
C VAL A 165 -7.81 16.88 14.10
N VAL A 166 -7.40 16.13 13.08
CA VAL A 166 -6.89 16.68 11.83
C VAL A 166 -7.79 16.28 10.66
N ASN A 167 -7.86 17.14 9.64
CA ASN A 167 -8.36 16.76 8.33
C ASN A 167 -7.16 16.32 7.48
N LYS A 168 -6.98 15.01 7.35
CA LYS A 168 -5.88 14.42 6.58
C LYS A 168 -6.13 14.70 5.09
N PRO A 169 -5.15 15.27 4.36
CA PRO A 169 -5.25 15.42 2.91
C PRO A 169 -5.15 14.06 2.21
N SER A 170 -5.70 13.97 1.00
CA SER A 170 -5.59 12.74 0.22
C SER A 170 -4.14 12.49 -0.24
N GLY A 171 -3.78 11.24 -0.53
CA GLY A 171 -2.44 10.89 -1.01
C GLY A 171 -1.36 10.70 0.07
N VAL A 172 -1.60 11.13 1.32
CA VAL A 172 -0.64 11.00 2.43
C VAL A 172 -0.92 9.73 3.27
N PRO A 173 0.02 8.77 3.40
CA PRO A 173 -0.10 7.64 4.33
C PRO A 173 -0.13 8.11 5.78
N VAL A 174 -0.83 7.40 6.67
CA VAL A 174 -0.86 7.77 8.09
C VAL A 174 0.48 7.53 8.79
N HIS A 175 1.07 6.35 8.56
CA HIS A 175 2.30 5.89 9.19
C HIS A 175 3.37 5.55 8.15
N PRO A 176 4.66 5.57 8.54
CA PRO A 176 5.73 4.95 7.79
C PRO A 176 5.36 3.52 7.40
N ALA A 177 5.23 3.29 6.10
CA ALA A 177 4.81 2.02 5.54
C ALA A 177 5.23 1.92 4.07
N GLY A 178 5.69 0.73 3.67
CA GLY A 178 6.09 0.46 2.29
C GLY A 178 7.18 1.42 1.82
N ARG A 179 6.90 2.20 0.76
CA ARG A 179 7.81 3.18 0.15
C ARG A 179 7.83 4.54 0.87
N TYR A 180 6.98 4.76 1.87
CA TYR A 180 6.85 6.03 2.58
C TYR A 180 7.37 5.93 4.02
N MET A 181 8.21 6.87 4.45
CA MET A 181 8.66 7.04 5.83
C MET A 181 8.39 8.47 6.26
N TYR A 182 9.19 9.43 5.80
CA TYR A 182 9.01 10.85 6.13
C TYR A 182 7.77 11.41 5.45
N ASN A 183 7.42 10.96 4.23
CA ASN A 183 6.13 11.28 3.61
C ASN A 183 4.97 10.47 4.23
N SER A 184 4.79 10.58 5.55
CA SER A 184 3.64 10.07 6.30
C SER A 184 3.11 11.15 7.24
N LEU A 185 1.82 11.09 7.57
CA LEU A 185 1.15 12.08 8.41
C LEU A 185 1.90 12.28 9.73
N ILE A 186 2.32 11.20 10.40
CA ILE A 186 3.02 11.31 11.68
C ILE A 186 4.37 12.01 11.58
N GLU A 187 5.16 11.74 10.52
CA GLU A 187 6.49 12.32 10.35
C GLU A 187 6.41 13.76 9.85
N ILE A 188 5.38 14.08 9.06
CA ILE A 188 5.06 15.45 8.68
C ILE A 188 4.68 16.25 9.93
N MET A 189 3.74 15.77 10.74
CA MET A 189 3.33 16.44 11.98
C MET A 189 4.49 16.59 12.97
N LYS A 190 5.33 15.55 13.13
CA LYS A 190 6.56 15.61 13.94
C LYS A 190 7.49 16.69 13.43
N SER A 191 7.74 16.75 12.12
CA SER A 191 8.59 17.79 11.53
C SER A 191 8.04 19.20 11.70
N GLU A 192 6.72 19.38 11.62
CA GLU A 192 6.06 20.68 11.73
C GLU A 192 5.96 21.17 13.19
N ARG A 193 5.85 20.25 14.15
CA ARG A 193 5.69 20.57 15.58
C ARG A 193 6.96 20.44 16.42
N GLY A 194 8.01 19.85 15.86
CA GLY A 194 9.33 19.72 16.48
C GLY A 194 9.72 18.29 16.83
N GLU A 195 11.03 18.05 16.98
CA GLU A 195 11.64 16.72 17.10
C GLU A 195 11.06 15.87 18.25
N HIS A 196 10.66 16.52 19.33
CA HIS A 196 10.12 15.87 20.54
C HIS A 196 8.62 15.63 20.49
N PHE A 197 7.91 16.12 19.46
CA PHE A 197 6.49 15.86 19.30
C PHE A 197 6.28 14.42 18.84
N VAL A 198 5.55 13.62 19.63
CA VAL A 198 5.26 12.22 19.33
C VAL A 198 3.75 12.07 19.08
N PRO A 199 3.29 12.09 17.82
CA PRO A 199 1.88 11.89 17.50
C PRO A 199 1.48 10.42 17.65
N TYR A 200 0.42 10.16 18.43
CA TYR A 200 -0.13 8.81 18.61
C TYR A 200 -1.45 8.65 17.82
N PRO A 201 -1.45 7.99 16.65
CA PRO A 201 -2.68 7.71 15.89
C PRO A 201 -3.71 6.92 16.71
N CYS A 202 -4.96 7.36 16.73
CA CYS A 202 -6.03 6.60 17.39
C CYS A 202 -6.71 5.61 16.43
N HIS A 203 -6.59 5.84 15.12
CA HIS A 203 -7.09 4.97 14.05
C HIS A 203 -6.39 5.31 12.73
N ARG A 204 -6.70 4.57 11.66
CA ARG A 204 -6.11 4.76 10.32
C ARG A 204 -7.17 5.07 9.26
N LEU A 205 -6.79 5.91 8.31
CA LEU A 205 -7.43 6.05 7.01
C LEU A 205 -6.50 5.48 5.92
N ASP A 206 -7.06 5.07 4.79
CA ASP A 206 -6.22 4.67 3.65
C ASP A 206 -5.45 5.88 3.11
N ARG A 207 -4.34 5.64 2.41
CA ARG A 207 -3.48 6.70 1.84
C ARG A 207 -4.31 7.69 1.01
N LEU A 208 -5.21 7.20 0.16
CA LEU A 208 -6.03 8.01 -0.74
C LEU A 208 -7.31 8.55 -0.08
N THR A 209 -7.71 8.05 1.08
CA THR A 209 -8.88 8.59 1.77
C THR A 209 -8.49 9.89 2.46
N SER A 210 -9.29 10.93 2.29
CA SER A 210 -9.13 12.21 3.00
C SER A 210 -10.08 12.29 4.19
N GLY A 211 -9.91 13.30 5.06
CA GLY A 211 -10.88 13.61 6.11
C GLY A 211 -10.37 13.37 7.53
N LEU A 212 -11.30 13.31 8.48
CA LEU A 212 -11.01 13.34 9.90
C LEU A 212 -10.13 12.18 10.36
N MET A 213 -9.08 12.53 11.10
CA MET A 213 -8.24 11.62 11.84
C MET A 213 -7.96 12.13 13.26
N PHE A 214 -7.83 11.22 14.22
CA PHE A 214 -7.56 11.51 15.61
C PHE A 214 -6.12 11.11 15.97
N ILE A 215 -5.41 12.04 16.58
CA ILE A 215 -4.04 11.88 17.06
C ILE A 215 -4.02 12.22 18.55
N GLY A 216 -3.72 11.26 19.41
CA GLY A 216 -3.42 11.51 20.81
C GLY A 216 -2.08 12.22 20.97
N LYS A 217 -2.01 13.18 21.89
CA LYS A 217 -0.77 13.84 22.32
C LYS A 217 0.02 12.99 23.30
N THR A 218 -0.65 12.04 23.94
CA THR A 218 -0.06 11.04 24.84
C THR A 218 -0.56 9.64 24.49
N GLN A 219 0.23 8.61 24.83
CA GLN A 219 -0.16 7.22 24.62
C GLN A 219 -1.46 6.86 25.37
N PRO A 220 -1.67 7.24 26.65
CA PRO A 220 -2.94 6.96 27.33
C PRO A 220 -4.16 7.60 26.64
N ALA A 221 -4.04 8.83 26.15
CA ALA A 221 -5.12 9.51 25.44
C ALA A 221 -5.49 8.79 24.14
N ALA A 222 -4.47 8.39 23.35
CA ALA A 222 -4.70 7.63 22.13
C ALA A 222 -5.40 6.29 22.40
N VAL A 223 -4.97 5.55 23.43
CA VAL A 223 -5.57 4.26 23.81
C VAL A 223 -7.04 4.43 24.20
N ARG A 224 -7.40 5.47 24.97
CA ARG A 224 -8.81 5.73 25.35
C ARG A 224 -9.69 5.86 24.12
N LEU A 225 -9.30 6.69 23.15
CA LEU A 225 -10.08 6.93 21.95
C LEU A 225 -10.08 5.73 21.00
N SER A 226 -8.95 5.05 20.83
CA SER A 226 -8.89 3.79 20.07
C SER A 226 -9.85 2.75 20.64
N ASN A 227 -9.95 2.64 21.96
CA ASN A 227 -10.87 1.70 22.61
C ASN A 227 -12.34 2.05 22.36
N GLN A 228 -12.72 3.34 22.33
CA GLN A 228 -14.07 3.77 21.94
C GLN A 228 -14.41 3.35 20.50
N ILE A 229 -13.48 3.56 19.57
CA ILE A 229 -13.66 3.15 18.16
C ILE A 229 -13.78 1.62 18.05
N ILE A 230 -12.95 0.86 18.78
CA ILE A 230 -12.99 -0.61 18.80
C ILE A 230 -14.31 -1.11 19.41
N ALA A 231 -14.77 -0.48 20.48
CA ALA A 231 -16.03 -0.77 21.15
C ALA A 231 -17.28 -0.38 20.33
N ARG A 232 -17.09 0.25 19.16
CA ARG A 232 -18.16 0.73 18.27
C ARG A 232 -19.09 1.76 18.93
N THR A 233 -18.59 2.49 19.93
CA THR A 233 -19.31 3.60 20.55
C THR A 233 -19.14 4.90 19.76
N VAL A 234 -18.37 4.87 18.66
CA VAL A 234 -18.16 6.01 17.77
C VAL A 234 -18.89 5.79 16.45
N ARG A 235 -19.82 6.70 16.15
CA ARG A 235 -20.47 6.79 14.84
C ARG A 235 -19.51 7.45 13.86
N LYS A 236 -19.39 6.86 12.67
CA LYS A 236 -18.49 7.33 11.61
C LYS A 236 -19.30 7.57 10.37
N GLU A 237 -19.01 8.66 9.70
CA GLU A 237 -19.73 9.10 8.52
C GLU A 237 -18.74 9.51 7.43
N TYR A 238 -19.00 9.05 6.22
CA TYR A 238 -18.19 9.31 5.05
C TYR A 238 -19.04 9.84 3.89
N LEU A 239 -18.39 10.55 2.97
CA LEU A 239 -18.93 10.88 1.66
C LEU A 239 -18.19 10.09 0.60
N ALA A 240 -18.91 9.64 -0.42
CA ALA A 240 -18.36 8.97 -1.59
C ALA A 240 -18.99 9.53 -2.87
N ARG A 241 -18.18 9.73 -3.92
CA ARG A 241 -18.66 9.99 -5.28
C ARG A 241 -18.61 8.71 -6.10
N VAL A 242 -19.78 8.22 -6.50
CA VAL A 242 -19.94 6.90 -7.13
C VAL A 242 -20.47 7.00 -8.55
N ILE A 243 -20.17 5.97 -9.36
CA ILE A 243 -20.62 5.90 -10.75
C ILE A 243 -22.14 5.71 -10.82
N GLY A 244 -22.78 6.51 -11.68
CA GLY A 244 -24.20 6.40 -12.01
C GLY A 244 -25.15 6.94 -10.94
N LYS A 245 -26.44 6.69 -11.17
CA LYS A 245 -27.52 7.01 -10.25
C LYS A 245 -27.62 5.95 -9.14
N PHE A 246 -27.16 6.27 -7.94
CA PHE A 246 -27.29 5.39 -6.77
C PHE A 246 -28.78 5.26 -6.38
N PRO A 247 -29.23 4.13 -5.83
CA PRO A 247 -30.63 3.95 -5.46
C PRO A 247 -31.14 5.02 -4.47
N ASP A 248 -32.45 5.27 -4.54
CA ASP A 248 -33.17 6.11 -3.58
C ASP A 248 -33.41 5.38 -2.25
N GLY A 249 -33.62 6.15 -1.18
CA GLY A 249 -33.79 5.63 0.16
C GLY A 249 -32.50 5.11 0.78
N ASP A 250 -32.64 4.35 1.86
CA ASP A 250 -31.53 3.78 2.58
C ASP A 250 -31.16 2.40 2.02
N VAL A 251 -29.89 2.24 1.64
CA VAL A 251 -29.36 1.00 1.09
C VAL A 251 -28.42 0.38 2.10
N VAL A 252 -28.78 -0.80 2.61
CA VAL A 252 -27.95 -1.56 3.55
C VAL A 252 -27.15 -2.62 2.78
N CYS A 253 -25.83 -2.60 2.93
CA CYS A 253 -24.95 -3.68 2.47
C CYS A 253 -24.41 -4.41 3.70
N ASP A 254 -24.93 -5.61 3.94
CA ASP A 254 -24.43 -6.54 4.97
C ASP A 254 -23.76 -7.73 4.30
N GLN A 255 -22.52 -7.51 3.88
CA GLN A 255 -21.76 -8.48 3.09
C GLN A 255 -20.37 -8.68 3.69
N PRO A 256 -19.97 -9.93 4.01
CA PRO A 256 -18.67 -10.23 4.61
C PRO A 256 -17.51 -9.92 3.66
N ILE A 257 -16.40 -9.44 4.21
CA ILE A 257 -15.22 -9.05 3.44
C ILE A 257 -14.03 -9.94 3.80
N LEU A 258 -13.42 -10.55 2.78
CA LEU A 258 -12.19 -11.31 2.88
C LEU A 258 -11.02 -10.54 2.27
N GLN A 259 -9.87 -10.61 2.93
CA GLN A 259 -8.61 -10.11 2.38
C GLN A 259 -8.01 -11.17 1.46
N ILE A 260 -8.10 -10.95 0.15
CA ILE A 260 -7.64 -11.88 -0.88
C ILE A 260 -6.12 -11.85 -0.99
N SER A 261 -5.55 -10.64 -1.05
CA SER A 261 -4.11 -10.46 -1.17
C SER A 261 -3.62 -9.34 -0.26
N PRO A 262 -2.92 -9.67 0.83
CA PRO A 262 -2.26 -8.66 1.66
C PRO A 262 -1.24 -7.84 0.88
N ARG A 263 -0.55 -8.47 -0.08
CA ARG A 263 0.46 -7.83 -0.94
C ARG A 263 -0.13 -6.71 -1.79
N LEU A 264 -1.28 -6.97 -2.40
CA LEU A 264 -1.95 -6.03 -3.30
C LEU A 264 -2.94 -5.11 -2.56
N GLY A 265 -3.14 -5.32 -1.26
CA GLY A 265 -4.20 -4.64 -0.51
C GLY A 265 -5.61 -4.98 -1.02
N LEU A 266 -5.77 -6.14 -1.66
CA LEU A 266 -7.02 -6.54 -2.30
C LEU A 266 -7.96 -7.19 -1.30
N ASN A 267 -9.16 -6.63 -1.18
CA ASN A 267 -10.27 -7.16 -0.39
C ASN A 267 -11.50 -7.38 -1.29
N ARG A 268 -12.29 -8.42 -1.04
CA ARG A 268 -13.50 -8.78 -1.81
C ARG A 268 -14.62 -9.23 -0.89
N VAL A 269 -15.86 -9.13 -1.38
CA VAL A 269 -17.00 -9.80 -0.76
C VAL A 269 -16.87 -11.32 -0.96
N ARG A 270 -16.86 -12.07 0.14
CA ARG A 270 -16.77 -13.53 0.16
C ARG A 270 -17.49 -14.07 1.38
N ALA A 271 -18.23 -15.17 1.22
CA ALA A 271 -18.99 -15.79 2.31
C ALA A 271 -18.13 -16.15 3.55
N ASN A 272 -16.88 -16.56 3.35
CA ASN A 272 -15.91 -16.87 4.42
C ASN A 272 -15.16 -15.62 4.95
N GLY A 273 -15.56 -14.43 4.53
CA GLY A 273 -15.00 -13.16 4.99
C GLY A 273 -15.43 -12.78 6.40
N LYS A 274 -14.86 -11.69 6.91
CA LYS A 274 -15.28 -11.12 8.18
C LYS A 274 -16.53 -10.28 7.97
N SER A 275 -17.55 -10.46 8.83
CA SER A 275 -18.79 -9.66 8.80
C SER A 275 -18.46 -8.16 8.72
N ALA A 276 -19.15 -7.49 7.80
CA ALA A 276 -19.04 -6.08 7.53
C ALA A 276 -20.39 -5.53 7.09
N ARG A 277 -20.81 -4.42 7.71
CA ARG A 277 -22.10 -3.79 7.44
C ARG A 277 -21.96 -2.27 7.26
N THR A 278 -22.57 -1.75 6.20
CA THR A 278 -22.56 -0.33 5.86
C THR A 278 -23.94 0.12 5.40
N VAL A 279 -24.39 1.28 5.87
CA VAL A 279 -25.60 1.94 5.38
C VAL A 279 -25.21 3.06 4.43
N PHE A 280 -25.90 3.15 3.30
CA PHE A 280 -25.69 4.15 2.28
C PHE A 280 -26.96 4.95 2.03
N LYS A 281 -26.82 6.26 1.82
CA LYS A 281 -27.92 7.13 1.41
C LYS A 281 -27.45 8.10 0.35
N ARG A 282 -28.19 8.16 -0.77
CA ARG A 282 -27.89 9.13 -1.83
C ARG A 282 -28.26 10.53 -1.37
N LEU A 283 -27.31 11.46 -1.47
CA LEU A 283 -27.54 12.89 -1.22
C LEU A 283 -27.89 13.65 -2.50
N ALA A 284 -27.21 13.33 -3.60
CA ALA A 284 -27.44 13.96 -4.89
C ALA A 284 -27.11 13.00 -6.04
N TYR A 285 -27.72 13.25 -7.19
CA TYR A 285 -27.36 12.63 -8.47
C TYR A 285 -27.21 13.74 -9.50
N TYR A 286 -26.11 13.72 -10.23
CA TYR A 286 -25.84 14.64 -11.32
C TYR A 286 -25.73 13.84 -12.62
N PRO A 287 -26.60 14.11 -13.62
CA PRO A 287 -26.53 13.48 -14.93
C PRO A 287 -25.25 13.90 -15.69
N PRO A 288 -24.88 13.20 -16.77
CA PRO A 288 -23.75 13.61 -17.61
C PRO A 288 -24.00 14.98 -18.27
N GLU A 289 -22.93 15.75 -18.50
CA GLU A 289 -23.00 17.09 -19.10
C GLU A 289 -23.53 17.10 -20.55
N ASN A 290 -23.38 15.98 -21.28
CA ASN A 290 -23.91 15.80 -22.64
C ASN A 290 -24.64 14.45 -22.76
N PRO A 291 -25.95 14.38 -22.44
CA PRO A 291 -26.74 13.15 -22.52
C PRO A 291 -26.90 12.56 -23.93
N GLY A 292 -26.40 13.23 -24.98
CA GLY A 292 -26.59 12.87 -26.39
C GLY A 292 -25.32 12.79 -27.24
N ALA A 293 -24.12 12.95 -26.65
CA ALA A 293 -22.88 12.92 -27.44
C ALA A 293 -22.33 11.49 -27.68
N THR A 294 -22.85 10.46 -27.00
CA THR A 294 -22.40 9.07 -27.21
C THR A 294 -23.44 8.03 -27.55
N THR A 295 -24.43 8.44 -28.32
CA THR A 295 -25.17 7.52 -29.20
C THR A 295 -24.86 7.85 -30.65
N THR A 296 -23.64 7.59 -31.10
CA THR A 296 -23.44 7.11 -32.49
C THR A 296 -23.81 5.62 -32.54
N THR A 297 -25.04 5.30 -32.15
CA THR A 297 -25.73 4.10 -32.55
C THR A 297 -27.11 4.58 -32.96
N GLU A 298 -27.34 4.43 -34.25
CA GLU A 298 -28.55 4.74 -35.00
C GLU A 298 -29.82 4.62 -34.15
N ASP A 299 -30.74 5.56 -34.39
CA ASP A 299 -32.11 5.66 -33.87
C ASP A 299 -32.98 4.46 -34.33
N ARG A 300 -32.46 3.24 -34.14
CA ARG A 300 -33.11 1.96 -34.46
C ARG A 300 -33.71 1.39 -33.18
N PRO A 301 -34.95 0.88 -33.23
CA PRO A 301 -35.50 0.16 -32.10
C PRO A 301 -34.62 -1.04 -31.76
N LYS A 302 -34.13 -1.09 -30.51
CA LYS A 302 -33.29 -2.17 -29.99
C LYS A 302 -34.06 -3.50 -30.06
N THR A 303 -33.39 -4.54 -30.53
CA THR A 303 -33.96 -5.89 -30.59
C THR A 303 -34.19 -6.45 -29.18
N PRO A 304 -35.10 -7.44 -29.01
CA PRO A 304 -35.31 -8.11 -27.72
C PRO A 304 -34.01 -8.68 -27.11
N GLY A 305 -33.09 -9.19 -27.94
CA GLY A 305 -31.80 -9.69 -27.47
C GLY A 305 -30.83 -8.59 -27.01
N GLU A 306 -30.89 -7.40 -27.61
CA GLU A 306 -30.13 -6.22 -27.14
C GLU A 306 -30.70 -5.68 -25.82
N LEU A 307 -32.03 -5.68 -25.66
CA LEU A 307 -32.69 -5.30 -24.41
C LEU A 307 -32.40 -6.29 -23.26
N GLU A 308 -32.32 -7.58 -23.58
CA GLU A 308 -31.95 -8.63 -22.63
C GLU A 308 -30.44 -8.55 -22.27
N ALA A 309 -29.58 -8.27 -23.24
CA ALA A 309 -28.16 -7.99 -22.99
C ALA A 309 -27.93 -6.70 -22.18
N GLU A 310 -28.76 -5.66 -22.35
CA GLU A 310 -28.75 -4.44 -21.53
C GLU A 310 -29.27 -4.68 -20.11
N ARG A 311 -30.29 -5.52 -19.93
CA ARG A 311 -30.73 -6.00 -18.62
C ARG A 311 -29.62 -6.74 -17.86
N HIS A 312 -28.74 -7.42 -18.58
CA HIS A 312 -27.54 -8.06 -18.03
C HIS A 312 -26.31 -7.14 -17.96
N ARG A 313 -26.41 -5.86 -18.38
CA ARG A 313 -25.31 -4.88 -18.37
C ARG A 313 -25.71 -3.48 -17.85
N PRO A 314 -26.36 -3.35 -16.68
CA PRO A 314 -26.91 -2.09 -16.19
C PRO A 314 -25.88 -0.97 -15.96
N TRP A 315 -24.58 -1.27 -15.81
CA TRP A 315 -23.53 -0.26 -15.62
C TRP A 315 -23.04 0.38 -16.93
N LEU A 316 -23.28 -0.20 -18.12
CA LEU A 316 -23.00 0.51 -19.39
C LEU A 316 -23.88 1.74 -19.56
N ASN A 317 -25.03 1.76 -18.90
CA ASN A 317 -26.00 2.86 -18.91
C ASN A 317 -25.90 3.73 -17.64
N LYS A 318 -24.89 3.51 -16.77
CA LYS A 318 -24.66 4.33 -15.57
C LYS A 318 -23.92 5.59 -15.97
N GLU A 319 -24.68 6.52 -16.54
CA GLU A 319 -24.19 7.87 -16.82
C GLU A 319 -24.27 8.75 -15.57
N GLY A 320 -23.47 9.82 -15.55
CA GLY A 320 -23.43 10.75 -14.42
C GLY A 320 -22.78 10.14 -13.17
N TYR A 321 -23.06 10.75 -12.02
CA TYR A 321 -22.53 10.33 -10.73
C TYR A 321 -23.46 10.69 -9.58
N SER A 322 -23.31 9.99 -8.46
CA SER A 322 -24.02 10.29 -7.22
C SER A 322 -23.06 10.65 -6.09
N ILE A 323 -23.50 11.56 -5.22
CA ILE A 323 -22.87 11.78 -3.92
C ILE A 323 -23.64 10.94 -2.89
N VAL A 324 -22.91 10.08 -2.19
CA VAL A 324 -23.46 9.09 -1.28
C VAL A 324 -22.88 9.29 0.11
N ARG A 325 -23.76 9.38 1.10
CA ARG A 325 -23.42 9.34 2.52
C ARG A 325 -23.26 7.88 2.93
N CYS A 326 -22.18 7.55 3.63
CA CYS A 326 -21.84 6.19 4.03
C CYS A 326 -21.63 6.10 5.54
N LEU A 327 -22.33 5.19 6.20
CA LEU A 327 -22.20 4.91 7.63
C LEU A 327 -21.73 3.47 7.83
N PRO A 328 -20.42 3.23 7.95
CA PRO A 328 -19.89 1.91 8.25
C PRO A 328 -20.06 1.58 9.74
N LEU A 329 -20.88 0.58 10.04
CA LEU A 329 -21.11 0.07 11.41
C LEU A 329 -19.93 -0.81 11.89
N THR A 330 -19.15 -1.33 10.95
CA THR A 330 -17.91 -2.06 11.19
C THR A 330 -16.70 -1.27 10.65
N GLY A 331 -15.48 -1.81 10.76
CA GLY A 331 -14.26 -1.15 10.31
C GLY A 331 -13.30 -2.10 9.60
N ARG A 332 -13.73 -2.70 8.49
CA ARG A 332 -12.84 -3.55 7.67
C ARG A 332 -12.04 -2.69 6.68
N THR A 333 -10.86 -3.16 6.30
CA THR A 333 -10.02 -2.51 5.27
C THR A 333 -10.82 -2.40 3.96
N HIS A 334 -10.82 -1.21 3.36
CA HIS A 334 -11.56 -0.89 2.13
C HIS A 334 -13.09 -1.15 2.18
N GLN A 335 -13.70 -1.25 3.37
CA GLN A 335 -15.10 -1.67 3.51
C GLN A 335 -16.07 -0.91 2.61
N ILE A 336 -16.06 0.42 2.68
CA ILE A 336 -16.95 1.28 1.87
C ILE A 336 -16.71 1.05 0.38
N ARG A 337 -15.44 0.97 -0.05
CA ARG A 337 -15.04 0.82 -1.45
C ARG A 337 -15.54 -0.52 -2.02
N VAL A 338 -15.33 -1.61 -1.27
CA VAL A 338 -15.75 -2.97 -1.64
C VAL A 338 -17.27 -3.11 -1.66
N HIS A 339 -17.97 -2.57 -0.65
CA HIS A 339 -19.43 -2.61 -0.61
C HIS A 339 -20.06 -1.81 -1.76
N LEU A 340 -19.56 -0.60 -2.03
CA LEU A 340 -20.02 0.22 -3.15
C LEU A 340 -19.76 -0.47 -4.50
N GLN A 341 -18.60 -1.10 -4.69
CA GLN A 341 -18.30 -1.93 -5.86
C GLN A 341 -19.28 -3.10 -5.97
N HIS A 342 -19.49 -3.85 -4.89
CA HIS A 342 -20.38 -5.02 -4.87
C HIS A 342 -21.82 -4.64 -5.24
N LEU A 343 -22.30 -3.48 -4.76
CA LEU A 343 -23.60 -2.89 -5.14
C LEU A 343 -23.63 -2.39 -6.61
N GLY A 344 -22.50 -2.43 -7.33
CA GLY A 344 -22.36 -1.98 -8.71
C GLY A 344 -22.16 -0.48 -8.86
N HIS A 345 -21.88 0.23 -7.78
CA HIS A 345 -21.65 1.69 -7.75
C HIS A 345 -20.27 2.00 -7.17
N PRO A 346 -19.16 1.52 -7.75
CA PRO A 346 -17.83 1.79 -7.22
C PRO A 346 -17.56 3.30 -7.18
N ILE A 347 -16.66 3.69 -6.28
CA ILE A 347 -16.17 5.07 -6.24
C ILE A 347 -15.50 5.39 -7.57
N GLN A 348 -15.90 6.51 -8.17
CA GLN A 348 -15.70 6.73 -9.59
C GLN A 348 -14.25 6.91 -10.04
N ASN A 349 -13.37 7.36 -9.14
CA ASN A 349 -11.93 7.46 -9.38
C ASN A 349 -11.14 6.41 -8.58
N ASP A 350 -11.75 5.29 -8.18
CA ASP A 350 -11.06 4.26 -7.42
C ASP A 350 -10.12 3.43 -8.32
N PRO A 351 -8.78 3.55 -8.15
CA PRO A 351 -7.82 2.89 -9.05
C PRO A 351 -7.81 1.36 -8.90
N LEU A 352 -8.37 0.83 -7.81
CA LEU A 352 -8.43 -0.60 -7.56
C LEU A 352 -9.79 -1.16 -7.97
N TYR A 353 -10.87 -0.57 -7.47
CA TYR A 353 -12.21 -1.17 -7.55
C TYR A 353 -13.09 -0.66 -8.70
N ALA A 354 -12.71 0.45 -9.35
CA ALA A 354 -13.38 0.95 -10.56
C ALA A 354 -12.64 0.59 -11.86
N ASN A 355 -11.71 -0.37 -11.80
CA ASN A 355 -10.87 -0.73 -12.94
C ASN A 355 -11.46 -1.89 -13.77
N GLN A 356 -11.98 -1.58 -14.97
CA GLN A 356 -12.57 -2.58 -15.87
C GLN A 356 -11.57 -3.61 -16.40
N ARG A 357 -10.28 -3.26 -16.54
CA ARG A 357 -9.25 -4.21 -16.98
C ARG A 357 -9.00 -5.30 -15.95
N VAL A 358 -9.18 -4.97 -14.67
CA VAL A 358 -9.02 -5.90 -13.55
C VAL A 358 -10.28 -6.72 -13.35
N TRP A 359 -11.42 -6.05 -13.24
CA TRP A 359 -12.70 -6.63 -12.81
C TRP A 359 -13.65 -7.03 -13.93
N GLY A 360 -13.23 -6.83 -15.18
CA GLY A 360 -14.09 -7.04 -16.34
C GLY A 360 -15.22 -6.01 -16.42
N ILE A 361 -16.19 -6.32 -17.27
CA ILE A 361 -17.26 -5.42 -17.65
C ILE A 361 -18.16 -5.11 -16.42
N ASN A 362 -18.52 -6.12 -15.63
CA ASN A 362 -19.36 -5.99 -14.42
C ASN A 362 -18.72 -5.24 -13.24
N LEU A 363 -17.43 -4.86 -13.32
CA LEU A 363 -16.70 -4.19 -12.24
C LEU A 363 -16.80 -4.89 -10.86
N GLY A 364 -16.98 -6.21 -10.85
CA GLY A 364 -17.10 -6.99 -9.60
C GLY A 364 -18.45 -6.88 -8.89
N GLN A 365 -19.48 -6.31 -9.52
CA GLN A 365 -20.84 -6.26 -9.00
C GLN A 365 -21.36 -7.68 -8.72
N ASN A 366 -21.89 -7.91 -7.52
CA ASN A 366 -22.49 -9.19 -7.09
C ASN A 366 -21.67 -10.47 -7.37
N ASP A 367 -20.35 -10.37 -7.57
CA ASP A 367 -19.46 -11.51 -7.85
C ASP A 367 -18.86 -12.11 -6.56
N SER A 368 -19.73 -12.42 -5.59
CA SER A 368 -19.33 -13.02 -4.30
C SER A 368 -18.76 -14.42 -4.46
N GLU A 369 -19.28 -15.18 -5.44
CA GLU A 369 -18.91 -16.57 -5.72
C GLU A 369 -17.75 -16.69 -6.72
N ALA A 370 -17.16 -15.56 -7.18
CA ALA A 370 -16.04 -15.55 -8.13
C ALA A 370 -16.34 -16.25 -9.47
N VAL A 371 -17.58 -16.19 -9.94
CA VAL A 371 -18.03 -16.89 -11.15
C VAL A 371 -17.46 -16.25 -12.40
N GLU A 372 -17.38 -14.91 -12.40
CA GLU A 372 -16.88 -14.16 -13.56
C GLU A 372 -15.38 -13.90 -13.50
N ASN A 373 -14.87 -13.58 -12.30
CA ASN A 373 -13.45 -13.27 -12.11
C ASN A 373 -12.92 -14.00 -10.87
N THR A 374 -12.10 -15.03 -11.13
CA THR A 374 -11.37 -15.76 -10.09
C THR A 374 -10.41 -14.84 -9.34
N ASP A 375 -10.07 -15.20 -8.10
CA ASP A 375 -9.14 -14.40 -7.29
C ASP A 375 -7.74 -14.37 -7.90
N GLU A 376 -7.30 -15.50 -8.47
CA GLU A 376 -6.02 -15.67 -9.15
C GLU A 376 -5.90 -14.78 -10.39
N ASP A 377 -6.95 -14.70 -11.22
CA ASP A 377 -6.94 -13.86 -12.43
C ASP A 377 -6.85 -12.37 -12.09
N ILE A 378 -7.62 -11.93 -11.09
CA ILE A 378 -7.58 -10.54 -10.61
C ILE A 378 -6.20 -10.20 -10.08
N MET A 379 -5.62 -11.07 -9.26
CA MET A 379 -4.28 -10.86 -8.73
C MET A 379 -3.24 -10.77 -9.85
N SER A 380 -3.30 -11.67 -10.84
CA SER A 380 -2.40 -11.67 -11.99
C SER A 380 -2.48 -10.37 -12.81
N ARG A 381 -3.70 -9.86 -13.05
CA ARG A 381 -3.93 -8.58 -13.74
C ARG A 381 -3.37 -7.40 -12.94
N LEU A 382 -3.62 -7.35 -11.62
CA LEU A 382 -3.10 -6.32 -10.73
C LEU A 382 -1.57 -6.32 -10.63
N GLU A 383 -0.91 -7.49 -10.64
CA GLU A 383 0.55 -7.57 -10.57
C GLU A 383 1.27 -7.03 -11.83
N ARG A 384 0.59 -7.00 -12.97
CA ARG A 384 1.11 -6.38 -14.22
C ARG A 384 1.01 -4.85 -14.19
N MET A 385 0.01 -4.33 -13.48
CA MET A 385 -0.22 -2.90 -13.32
C MET A 385 0.85 -2.27 -12.40
N GLY A 386 1.38 -1.12 -12.80
CA GLY A 386 2.51 -0.44 -12.15
C GLY A 386 3.90 -0.95 -12.56
N LYS A 387 4.00 -2.09 -13.26
CA LYS A 387 5.24 -2.58 -13.89
C LYS A 387 5.28 -2.28 -15.38
N GLN A 388 4.20 -2.62 -16.10
CA GLN A 388 4.10 -2.47 -17.55
C GLN A 388 2.93 -1.55 -17.95
N ASP A 389 1.86 -1.52 -17.14
CA ASP A 389 0.61 -0.80 -17.44
C ASP A 389 0.22 0.22 -16.34
N VAL A 390 -0.58 1.24 -16.69
CA VAL A 390 -1.14 2.22 -15.72
C VAL A 390 -2.36 1.66 -15.02
N ALA A 391 -2.57 2.05 -13.75
CA ALA A 391 -3.84 1.83 -13.08
C ALA A 391 -4.96 2.66 -13.72
N ASP A 392 -5.85 2.00 -14.47
CA ASP A 392 -7.00 2.60 -15.15
C ASP A 392 -8.16 2.78 -14.14
N ALA A 393 -8.36 4.00 -13.63
CA ALA A 393 -9.35 4.29 -12.59
C ALA A 393 -10.65 4.93 -13.12
N VAL A 394 -10.70 5.30 -14.40
CA VAL A 394 -11.65 6.31 -14.88
C VAL A 394 -12.60 5.73 -15.93
N ALA A 395 -13.89 5.68 -15.60
CA ALA A 395 -14.98 5.37 -16.53
C ALA A 395 -15.63 6.67 -17.05
N TYR A 396 -14.86 7.55 -17.69
CA TYR A 396 -15.37 8.74 -18.37
C TYR A 396 -14.95 8.81 -19.83
N HIS A 397 -15.83 9.43 -20.61
CA HIS A 397 -15.99 9.31 -22.06
C HIS A 397 -15.06 10.18 -22.92
N ASP A 398 -13.96 10.68 -22.36
CA ASP A 398 -13.07 11.59 -23.07
C ASP A 398 -11.67 10.96 -23.20
N GLU A 399 -11.47 10.23 -24.30
CA GLU A 399 -10.21 9.51 -24.60
C GLU A 399 -8.98 10.43 -24.53
N MET A 400 -9.14 11.73 -24.80
CA MET A 400 -8.04 12.71 -24.70
C MET A 400 -7.63 13.00 -23.25
N VAL A 401 -8.57 13.10 -22.31
CA VAL A 401 -8.28 13.33 -20.89
C VAL A 401 -7.66 12.08 -20.26
N ASP A 402 -8.15 10.91 -20.64
CA ASP A 402 -7.61 9.62 -20.21
C ASP A 402 -6.19 9.36 -20.77
N LEU A 403 -5.95 9.61 -22.07
CA LEU A 403 -4.61 9.57 -22.67
C LEU A 403 -3.65 10.62 -22.09
N TYR A 404 -4.16 11.76 -21.64
CA TYR A 404 -3.38 12.78 -20.94
C TYR A 404 -3.00 12.34 -19.52
N GLN A 405 -3.95 11.77 -18.77
CA GLN A 405 -3.73 11.26 -17.41
C GLN A 405 -2.81 10.01 -17.42
N LYS A 406 -2.97 9.11 -18.39
CA LYS A 406 -2.08 7.95 -18.62
C LYS A 406 -0.63 8.31 -18.93
N ARG A 407 -0.37 9.51 -19.45
CA ARG A 407 0.99 10.05 -19.67
C ARG A 407 1.64 10.59 -18.39
N ARG A 408 0.84 10.91 -17.36
CA ARG A 408 1.30 11.54 -16.10
C ARG A 408 1.15 10.65 -14.87
N ALA A 409 0.88 9.36 -15.05
CA ALA A 409 0.81 8.39 -13.96
C ALA A 409 2.19 7.86 -13.55
N GLU A 410 2.35 7.45 -12.29
CA GLU A 410 3.60 6.93 -11.73
C GLU A 410 4.03 5.66 -12.49
N LYS A 411 5.12 5.78 -13.24
CA LYS A 411 5.79 4.70 -13.99
C LYS A 411 7.29 4.73 -13.78
N LEU A 412 7.96 3.61 -14.04
CA LEU A 412 9.41 3.57 -14.18
C LEU A 412 9.87 4.60 -15.23
N SER A 413 10.69 5.56 -14.79
CA SER A 413 11.18 6.65 -15.64
C SER A 413 12.27 6.22 -16.63
N GLY A 414 12.80 5.00 -16.47
CA GLY A 414 14.00 4.53 -17.18
C GLY A 414 15.32 5.11 -16.62
N LYS A 415 15.25 6.04 -15.67
CA LYS A 415 16.43 6.59 -14.97
C LYS A 415 16.78 5.73 -13.76
N LEU A 416 18.07 5.66 -13.45
CA LEU A 416 18.62 5.00 -12.26
C LEU A 416 19.15 6.07 -11.30
N CYS A 417 19.06 5.79 -10.00
CA CYS A 417 19.71 6.64 -9.00
C CYS A 417 21.25 6.53 -9.12
N GLU A 418 21.94 7.66 -9.19
CA GLU A 418 23.41 7.73 -9.30
C GLU A 418 24.17 7.12 -8.12
N ILE A 419 23.53 6.97 -6.96
CA ILE A 419 24.14 6.45 -5.73
C ILE A 419 23.92 4.94 -5.55
N CYS A 420 22.76 4.43 -5.97
CA CYS A 420 22.33 3.07 -5.62
C CYS A 420 21.70 2.28 -6.77
N ASP A 421 21.76 2.81 -7.99
CA ASP A 421 21.23 2.23 -9.22
C ASP A 421 19.77 1.79 -9.15
N THR A 422 19.02 2.30 -8.16
CA THR A 422 17.61 1.97 -7.99
C THR A 422 16.81 2.67 -9.10
N PRO A 423 15.94 1.95 -9.85
CA PRO A 423 15.07 2.56 -10.83
C PRO A 423 14.18 3.63 -10.21
N LEU A 424 14.17 4.82 -10.82
CA LEU A 424 13.38 5.95 -10.37
C LEU A 424 12.02 5.96 -11.04
N TYR A 425 11.00 6.36 -10.30
CA TYR A 425 9.64 6.53 -10.79
C TYR A 425 9.41 7.98 -11.23
N THR A 426 8.49 8.16 -12.18
CA THR A 426 7.92 9.47 -12.54
C THR A 426 6.97 9.95 -11.44
N ASP A 427 6.65 11.24 -11.45
CA ASP A 427 5.70 11.78 -10.47
C ASP A 427 4.30 11.17 -10.65
N PRO A 428 3.56 10.92 -9.56
CA PRO A 428 2.20 10.44 -9.63
C PRO A 428 1.26 11.53 -10.18
N GLY A 429 0.24 11.09 -10.91
CA GLY A 429 -0.82 11.97 -11.38
C GLY A 429 -1.76 12.38 -10.24
N GLN A 430 -2.50 13.48 -10.42
CA GLN A 430 -3.48 13.94 -9.42
C GLN A 430 -4.56 12.88 -9.11
N HIS A 431 -4.92 12.06 -10.11
CA HIS A 431 -5.85 10.95 -9.97
C HIS A 431 -5.29 9.80 -9.11
N GLU A 432 -3.96 9.66 -8.98
CA GLU A 432 -3.30 8.65 -8.13
C GLU A 432 -3.05 9.13 -6.69
N LEU A 433 -3.28 10.42 -6.45
CA LEU A 433 -3.18 11.05 -5.15
C LEU A 433 -4.54 11.32 -4.52
N SER A 434 -5.64 11.08 -5.23
CA SER A 434 -6.99 11.33 -4.75
C SER A 434 -7.87 10.09 -4.83
N LEU A 435 -8.78 9.97 -3.87
CA LEU A 435 -9.93 9.08 -3.94
C LEU A 435 -11.13 9.92 -3.49
N TRP A 436 -12.23 9.83 -4.22
CA TRP A 436 -13.47 10.52 -3.86
C TRP A 436 -14.22 9.74 -2.77
N LEU A 437 -13.51 9.58 -1.65
CA LEU A 437 -13.96 9.05 -0.39
C LEU A 437 -13.38 9.95 0.71
N HIS A 438 -14.26 10.53 1.52
CA HIS A 438 -13.89 11.47 2.57
C HIS A 438 -14.50 11.08 3.90
N SER A 439 -13.66 11.02 4.92
CA SER A 439 -14.02 10.87 6.33
C SER A 439 -14.60 12.19 6.84
N LEU A 440 -15.94 12.29 6.88
CA LEU A 440 -16.63 13.56 7.12
C LEU A 440 -16.84 13.85 8.59
N ARG A 441 -17.37 12.88 9.34
CA ARG A 441 -17.79 13.10 10.73
C ARG A 441 -17.54 11.89 11.60
N TYR A 442 -17.08 12.17 12.82
CA TYR A 442 -16.98 11.20 13.89
C TYR A 442 -17.69 11.77 15.10
N GLU A 443 -18.50 10.95 15.74
CA GLU A 443 -19.33 11.36 16.86
C GLU A 443 -19.43 10.24 17.89
N ASP A 444 -19.36 10.60 19.16
CA ASP A 444 -19.67 9.69 20.25
C ASP A 444 -21.17 9.36 20.25
N ALA A 445 -21.51 8.07 20.31
CA ALA A 445 -22.90 7.63 20.32
C ALA A 445 -23.68 8.17 21.53
N GLY A 446 -22.99 8.46 22.64
CA GLY A 446 -23.54 9.10 23.83
C GLY A 446 -23.65 10.63 23.75
N GLY A 447 -23.22 11.24 22.64
CA GLY A 447 -23.32 12.68 22.40
C GLY A 447 -22.27 13.54 23.11
N ALA A 448 -21.23 12.93 23.70
CA ALA A 448 -20.21 13.67 24.44
C ALA A 448 -19.37 14.60 23.55
N TRP A 449 -19.17 14.22 22.28
CA TRP A 449 -18.41 15.00 21.31
C TRP A 449 -18.83 14.65 19.88
N SER A 450 -18.70 15.62 18.97
CA SER A 450 -18.93 15.47 17.53
C SER A 450 -17.95 16.37 16.78
N TYR A 451 -17.20 15.81 15.83
CA TYR A 451 -16.27 16.54 14.99
C TYR A 451 -16.65 16.35 13.53
N VAL A 452 -16.65 17.44 12.76
CA VAL A 452 -17.04 17.47 11.35
C VAL A 452 -15.94 18.15 10.54
N SER A 453 -15.50 17.56 9.44
CA SER A 453 -14.65 18.23 8.46
C SER A 453 -15.47 19.04 7.47
N PRO A 454 -14.87 20.06 6.81
CA PRO A 454 -15.47 20.67 5.64
C PRO A 454 -15.73 19.64 4.53
N MET A 455 -16.81 19.80 3.77
CA MET A 455 -17.05 18.99 2.58
C MET A 455 -15.92 19.19 1.56
N PRO A 456 -15.44 18.13 0.90
CA PRO A 456 -14.45 18.26 -0.15
C PRO A 456 -15.08 18.83 -1.43
N ASP A 457 -14.31 19.57 -2.22
CA ASP A 457 -14.78 20.26 -3.42
C ASP A 457 -15.50 19.32 -4.42
N TRP A 458 -15.03 18.09 -4.57
CA TRP A 458 -15.62 17.10 -5.47
C TRP A 458 -17.02 16.61 -5.04
N ALA A 459 -17.43 16.87 -3.79
CA ALA A 459 -18.74 16.51 -3.25
C ALA A 459 -19.75 17.67 -3.30
N LEU A 460 -19.29 18.89 -3.59
CA LEU A 460 -20.14 20.07 -3.74
C LEU A 460 -20.90 20.01 -5.08
N PRO A 461 -22.08 20.66 -5.18
CA PRO A 461 -22.79 20.75 -6.44
C PRO A 461 -21.98 21.47 -7.52
N PRO A 462 -21.99 20.98 -8.76
CA PRO A 462 -21.53 21.74 -9.93
C PRO A 462 -22.19 23.12 -10.02
N GLU A 463 -21.48 24.07 -10.62
CA GLU A 463 -22.00 25.42 -10.84
C GLU A 463 -23.36 25.39 -11.56
N GLY A 464 -24.33 26.13 -11.04
CA GLY A 464 -25.68 26.19 -11.61
C GLY A 464 -26.60 25.02 -11.25
N THR A 465 -26.15 24.03 -10.48
CA THR A 465 -26.98 22.92 -10.00
C THR A 465 -27.27 23.03 -8.50
N SER A 466 -28.45 22.57 -8.08
CA SER A 466 -28.78 22.43 -6.66
C SER A 466 -28.21 21.14 -6.09
N GLY A 467 -27.64 21.19 -4.90
CA GLY A 467 -27.15 19.99 -4.21
C GLY A 467 -26.69 20.29 -2.78
N PRO A 468 -26.21 19.26 -2.06
CA PRO A 468 -25.79 19.41 -0.67
C PRO A 468 -24.53 20.28 -0.57
N THR A 469 -24.65 21.41 0.12
CA THR A 469 -23.51 22.25 0.53
C THR A 469 -23.12 22.02 1.99
N GLU A 470 -24.03 21.41 2.75
CA GLU A 470 -23.84 20.96 4.12
C GLU A 470 -24.45 19.56 4.26
N VAL A 471 -24.02 18.81 5.28
CA VAL A 471 -24.56 17.49 5.58
C VAL A 471 -25.32 17.58 6.90
N GLY A 472 -26.58 17.10 6.91
CA GLY A 472 -27.48 17.14 8.05
C GLY A 472 -26.99 16.39 9.30
N GLY A 473 -27.87 16.23 10.29
CA GLY A 473 -27.59 15.47 11.52
C GLY A 473 -27.19 14.01 11.25
N VAL A 474 -26.42 13.41 12.16
CA VAL A 474 -26.11 11.97 12.12
C VAL A 474 -27.36 11.14 12.41
N GLU A 475 -28.27 11.72 13.19
CA GLU A 475 -29.51 11.14 13.67
C GLU A 475 -30.37 10.60 12.52
N GLU A 476 -30.45 11.33 11.40
CA GLU A 476 -31.24 10.98 10.22
C GLU A 476 -30.87 9.62 9.60
N LEU A 477 -29.61 9.19 9.76
CA LEU A 477 -29.14 7.87 9.28
C LEU A 477 -28.98 6.85 10.39
N VAL A 478 -28.92 7.28 11.65
CA VAL A 478 -28.88 6.39 12.80
C VAL A 478 -30.26 5.80 13.09
N GLU A 479 -31.34 6.56 12.88
CA GLU A 479 -32.71 6.05 13.04
C GLU A 479 -32.97 4.82 12.17
N VAL A 480 -32.46 4.82 10.94
CA VAL A 480 -32.48 3.69 9.99
C VAL A 480 -31.79 2.43 10.55
N VAL A 481 -30.84 2.60 11.47
CA VAL A 481 -30.09 1.51 12.10
C VAL A 481 -30.70 1.07 13.43
N LYS A 482 -31.45 1.95 14.11
CA LYS A 482 -32.05 1.68 15.43
C LYS A 482 -33.09 0.55 15.37
N ASP A 483 -33.92 0.52 14.33
CA ASP A 483 -35.01 -0.47 14.21
C ASP A 483 -34.52 -1.91 13.98
N GLU A 484 -33.25 -2.13 13.60
CA GLU A 484 -32.69 -3.47 13.35
C GLU A 484 -31.67 -3.95 14.39
N LEU A 485 -31.15 -3.07 15.25
CA LEU A 485 -30.25 -3.44 16.35
C LEU A 485 -30.98 -3.95 17.60
N GLU A 486 -32.29 -3.70 17.73
CA GLU A 486 -33.13 -4.21 18.83
C GLU A 486 -33.59 -5.67 18.64
N ILE A 487 -33.28 -6.30 17.50
CA ILE A 487 -33.69 -7.67 17.16
C ILE A 487 -32.56 -8.71 17.39
N CYS A 488 -31.38 -8.30 17.86
CA CYS A 488 -30.25 -9.21 18.16
C CYS A 488 -30.06 -9.49 19.65
#